data_AF-W8B953-F1
#
_entry.id   AF-W8B953-F1
#
_cell.length_a   1.000
_cell.length_b   1.000
_cell.length_c   1.000
_cell.angle_alpha   90.00
_cell.angle_beta   90.00
_cell.angle_gamma   90.00
#
_symmetry.space_group_name_H-M   'P 1'
#
loop_
_entity.id
_entity.type
_entity.pdbx_description
1 polymer ?
#
loop_
_entity_poly.entity_id
_entity_poly.type
_entity_poly.pdbx_seq_one_letter_code
_entity_poly.pdbx_strand_id
1 'polypeptide(L)'
;EEEEEEEEPSVLGEGEEDTIDNDVMLLKNEKYEPEQLESLTDTEKWLHVRPNLLLQGRVIWYDELKAQKVREKEIERLKKMLHMEEMGVEEDELELEEEEEEDMEGEEFSVPEEGPPILHPISNDRSDQYTIPWVSRFTSKYTNRNERILVMQSNVWPGAYTFTFEKLCESIYVGWGHKYVARNMLFKHLPPVMGEYPHGNEDFIETTDPTPEEEEAYRLSLLKKQKKVDDGEQLDEYDDEYSADTNTTDQDEEE
;
A
#
# COMPACT_ATOMS: atom_id res chain seq x y z
N GLU A 1 37.37 38.19 4.81
CA GLU A 1 37.62 36.82 4.36
C GLU A 1 37.15 35.93 5.51
N GLU A 2 35.87 35.86 5.93
CA GLU A 2 34.60 35.83 5.19
C GLU A 2 34.68 34.90 3.99
N GLU A 3 34.56 33.59 4.27
CA GLU A 3 34.06 32.58 3.36
C GLU A 3 32.69 32.16 3.90
N GLU A 4 31.65 32.59 3.19
CA GLU A 4 30.27 32.14 3.36
C GLU A 4 30.17 30.75 2.71
N GLU A 5 29.92 29.71 3.50
CA GLU A 5 29.41 28.43 2.98
C GLU A 5 27.92 28.65 2.68
N GLU A 6 27.57 28.70 1.40
CA GLU A 6 26.18 28.67 0.94
C GLU A 6 25.57 27.29 1.28
N GLU A 7 24.73 27.25 2.31
CA GLU A 7 23.84 26.11 2.56
C GLU A 7 22.77 26.07 1.45
N GLU A 8 22.82 25.02 0.62
CA GLU A 8 21.75 24.75 -0.35
C GLU A 8 20.41 24.53 0.37
N PRO A 9 19.31 25.17 -0.07
CA PRO A 9 18.00 24.92 0.53
C PRO A 9 17.51 23.55 0.07
N SER A 10 17.49 22.58 1.00
CA SER A 10 16.80 21.31 0.82
C SER A 10 15.29 21.54 0.71
N VAL A 11 14.81 21.84 -0.51
CA VAL A 11 13.38 21.86 -0.85
C VAL A 11 12.97 20.42 -1.16
N LEU A 12 13.01 19.57 -0.14
CA LEU A 12 12.13 18.40 -0.09
C LEU A 12 11.10 18.75 0.96
N GLY A 13 9.94 19.18 0.47
CA GLY A 13 8.77 19.40 1.30
C GLY A 13 8.56 18.16 2.17
N GLU A 14 8.82 18.33 3.45
CA GLU A 14 8.23 17.55 4.51
C GLU A 14 6.71 17.80 4.41
N GLY A 15 6.09 17.15 3.42
CA GLY A 15 4.68 16.83 3.50
C GLY A 15 4.55 16.09 4.81
N GLU A 16 3.85 16.72 5.75
CA GLU A 16 3.49 16.17 7.03
C GLU A 16 3.19 14.68 6.81
N GLU A 17 4.13 13.81 7.22
CA GLU A 17 3.73 12.46 7.60
C GLU A 17 2.78 12.74 8.74
N ASP A 18 1.49 12.88 8.41
CA ASP A 18 0.40 12.62 9.31
C ASP A 18 0.76 11.26 9.89
N THR A 19 1.40 11.29 11.06
CA THR A 19 1.56 10.13 11.91
C THR A 19 0.12 9.76 12.22
N ILE A 20 -0.46 8.89 11.39
CA ILE A 20 -1.76 8.30 11.63
C ILE A 20 -1.51 7.39 12.83
N ASP A 21 -1.51 8.00 14.02
CA ASP A 21 -1.63 7.32 15.29
C ASP A 21 -3.02 6.70 15.26
N ASN A 22 -3.09 5.51 14.67
CA ASN A 22 -4.27 4.67 14.57
C ASN A 22 -4.75 4.18 15.95
N ASP A 23 -4.09 4.61 17.02
CA ASP A 23 -4.42 4.27 18.40
C ASP A 23 -5.55 5.18 18.89
N VAL A 24 -6.77 4.64 18.81
CA VAL A 24 -7.93 5.25 19.48
C VAL A 24 -7.65 5.33 20.99
N MET A 25 -7.51 6.55 21.49
CA MET A 25 -7.22 6.81 22.91
C MET A 25 -8.48 6.60 23.77
N LEU A 26 -8.47 5.54 24.57
CA LEU A 26 -9.53 5.25 25.53
C LEU A 26 -9.25 5.95 26.87
N LEU A 27 -10.19 6.79 27.31
CA LEU A 27 -10.14 7.43 28.62
C LEU A 27 -10.87 6.59 29.67
N LYS A 28 -10.19 6.33 30.79
CA LYS A 28 -10.80 5.62 31.92
C LYS A 28 -11.92 6.45 32.53
N ASN A 29 -13.10 5.86 32.65
CA ASN A 29 -14.19 6.47 33.40
C ASN A 29 -13.94 6.35 34.91
N GLU A 30 -13.53 7.44 35.56
CA GLU A 30 -13.26 7.47 37.02
C GLU A 30 -14.51 7.25 37.88
N LYS A 31 -15.70 7.49 37.32
CA LYS A 31 -16.99 7.31 38.02
C LYS A 31 -17.54 5.88 37.89
N TYR A 32 -16.81 4.98 37.24
CA TYR A 32 -17.25 3.60 37.06
C TYR A 32 -17.19 2.84 38.39
N GLU A 33 -18.34 2.30 38.79
CA GLU A 33 -18.44 1.36 39.90
C GLU A 33 -18.61 -0.06 39.33
N PRO A 34 -17.78 -1.04 39.74
CA PRO A 34 -17.86 -2.39 39.23
C PRO A 34 -19.18 -3.07 39.62
N GLU A 35 -19.85 -3.69 38.65
CA GLU A 35 -21.03 -4.50 38.90
C GLU A 35 -20.69 -5.79 39.66
N GLN A 36 -21.71 -6.46 40.21
CA GLN A 36 -21.54 -7.76 40.84
C GLN A 36 -21.03 -8.80 39.82
N LEU A 37 -20.13 -9.68 40.25
CA LEU A 37 -19.50 -10.71 39.41
C LEU A 37 -20.52 -11.60 38.67
N GLU A 38 -21.70 -11.81 39.23
CA GLU A 38 -22.78 -12.60 38.62
C GLU A 38 -23.40 -11.88 37.43
N SER A 39 -23.52 -10.56 37.50
CA SER A 39 -24.00 -9.73 36.39
C SER A 39 -23.00 -9.74 35.24
N LEU A 40 -21.71 -9.68 35.57
CA LEU A 40 -20.61 -9.71 34.60
C LEU A 40 -20.48 -11.06 33.87
N THR A 41 -21.27 -12.09 34.19
CA THR A 41 -21.29 -13.33 33.40
C THR A 41 -21.89 -13.14 32.01
N ASP A 42 -22.68 -12.08 31.84
CA ASP A 42 -23.28 -11.67 30.58
C ASP A 42 -22.23 -11.09 29.62
N THR A 43 -22.20 -11.60 28.40
CA THR A 43 -21.30 -11.18 27.33
C THR A 43 -21.54 -9.75 26.86
N GLU A 44 -22.73 -9.18 27.06
CA GLU A 44 -23.01 -7.78 26.67
C GLU A 44 -22.21 -6.75 27.49
N LYS A 45 -21.73 -7.14 28.66
CA LYS A 45 -20.98 -6.28 29.59
C LYS A 45 -19.49 -6.19 29.29
N TRP A 46 -19.01 -6.98 28.34
CA TRP A 46 -17.61 -7.03 27.95
C TRP A 46 -17.46 -6.40 26.58
N LEU A 47 -16.56 -5.43 26.48
CA LEU A 47 -16.38 -4.61 25.28
C LEU A 47 -14.96 -4.78 24.74
N HIS A 48 -14.83 -4.72 23.41
CA HIS A 48 -13.53 -4.66 22.77
C HIS A 48 -12.87 -3.31 23.00
N VAL A 49 -11.66 -3.32 23.55
CA VAL A 49 -10.84 -2.12 23.80
C VAL A 49 -9.85 -1.83 22.67
N ARG A 50 -9.77 -2.72 21.67
CA ARG A 50 -8.93 -2.56 20.49
C ARG A 50 -9.81 -2.36 19.27
N PRO A 51 -9.39 -1.53 18.29
CA PRO A 51 -10.11 -1.37 17.04
C PRO A 51 -10.27 -2.71 16.30
N ASN A 52 -11.33 -2.82 15.49
CA ASN A 52 -11.54 -3.99 14.65
C ASN A 52 -10.50 -4.05 13.51
N LEU A 53 -10.08 -5.26 13.16
CA LEU A 53 -9.25 -5.50 11.97
C LEU A 53 -10.16 -5.83 10.78
N LEU A 54 -10.10 -5.01 9.74
CA LEU A 54 -10.81 -5.22 8.47
C LEU A 54 -10.21 -6.43 7.71
N LEU A 55 -10.95 -6.99 6.75
CA LEU A 55 -10.49 -8.08 5.89
C LEU A 55 -9.26 -7.70 5.07
N GLN A 56 -9.11 -6.41 4.77
CA GLN A 56 -7.91 -5.84 4.17
C GLN A 56 -6.65 -5.97 5.07
N GLY A 57 -6.81 -6.27 6.36
CA GLY A 57 -5.70 -6.37 7.32
C GLY A 57 -5.29 -5.03 7.93
N ARG A 58 -6.15 -4.02 7.83
CA ARG A 58 -5.98 -2.68 8.41
C ARG A 58 -7.11 -2.36 9.39
N VAL A 59 -6.91 -1.35 10.23
CA VAL A 59 -7.96 -0.82 11.11
C VAL A 59 -8.82 0.23 10.39
N ILE A 60 -8.17 1.03 9.54
CA ILE A 60 -8.80 2.04 8.69
C ILE A 60 -8.90 1.49 7.28
N TRP A 61 -10.07 1.65 6.68
CA TRP A 61 -10.31 1.24 5.30
C TRP A 61 -9.46 2.05 4.33
N TYR A 62 -8.87 1.36 3.36
CA TYR A 62 -8.07 1.99 2.30
C TYR A 62 -8.63 1.60 0.94
N ASP A 63 -9.03 2.62 0.17
CA ASP A 63 -9.57 2.43 -1.18
C ASP A 63 -8.46 2.14 -2.19
N GLU A 64 -8.24 0.85 -2.44
CA GLU A 64 -7.24 0.39 -3.41
C GLU A 64 -7.57 0.82 -4.84
N LEU A 65 -8.85 0.87 -5.21
CA LEU A 65 -9.24 1.28 -6.57
C LEU A 65 -8.96 2.76 -6.80
N LYS A 66 -9.28 3.61 -5.82
CA LYS A 66 -8.93 5.03 -5.90
C LYS A 66 -7.43 5.22 -6.02
N ALA A 67 -6.64 4.51 -5.21
CA ALA A 67 -5.19 4.60 -5.27
C ALA A 67 -4.60 4.11 -6.61
N GLN A 68 -5.16 3.05 -7.19
CA GLN A 68 -4.75 2.54 -8.50
C GLN A 68 -5.00 3.58 -9.59
N LYS A 69 -6.18 4.20 -9.61
CA LYS A 69 -6.53 5.18 -10.64
C LYS A 69 -5.70 6.46 -10.55
N VAL A 70 -5.44 6.95 -9.33
CA VAL A 70 -4.51 8.06 -9.12
C VAL A 70 -3.12 7.72 -9.70
N ARG A 71 -2.65 6.49 -9.49
CA ARG A 71 -1.38 6.03 -10.05
C ARG A 71 -1.42 5.89 -11.58
N GLU A 72 -2.51 5.40 -12.15
CA GLU A 72 -2.67 5.27 -13.60
C GLU A 72 -2.67 6.64 -14.29
N LYS A 73 -3.41 7.62 -13.74
CA LYS A 73 -3.39 9.01 -14.21
C LYS A 73 -1.98 9.61 -14.17
N GLU A 74 -1.25 9.41 -13.07
CA GLU A 74 0.13 9.90 -12.96
C GLU A 74 1.06 9.23 -13.98
N ILE A 75 0.89 7.93 -14.25
CA ILE A 75 1.66 7.23 -15.29
C ILE A 75 1.33 7.77 -16.67
N GLU A 76 0.07 8.06 -16.96
CA GLU A 76 -0.38 8.62 -18.24
C GLU A 76 0.18 10.03 -18.45
N ARG A 77 0.13 10.87 -17.41
CA ARG A 77 0.78 12.18 -17.38
C ARG A 77 2.26 12.11 -17.72
N LEU A 78 3.01 11.22 -17.05
CA LEU A 78 4.44 11.02 -17.32
C LEU A 78 4.71 10.52 -18.75
N LYS A 79 3.87 9.63 -19.28
CA LYS A 79 4.00 9.17 -20.68
C LYS A 79 3.75 10.30 -21.68
N LYS A 80 2.77 11.16 -21.42
CA LYS A 80 2.45 12.31 -22.27
C LYS A 80 3.60 13.31 -22.30
N MET A 81 4.20 13.60 -21.13
CA MET A 81 5.40 14.42 -21.00
C MET A 81 6.57 13.86 -21.82
N LEU A 82 6.86 12.57 -21.68
CA LEU A 82 7.93 11.90 -22.44
C LEU A 82 7.68 11.96 -23.97
N HIS A 83 6.44 11.77 -24.41
CA HIS A 83 6.11 11.85 -25.83
C HIS A 83 6.26 13.27 -26.39
N MET A 84 5.89 14.29 -25.60
CA MET A 84 6.05 15.70 -25.96
C MET A 84 7.53 16.08 -26.09
N GLU A 85 8.37 15.62 -25.16
CA GLU A 85 9.83 15.78 -25.20
C GLU A 85 10.43 15.12 -26.46
N GLU A 86 10.02 13.89 -26.79
CA GLU A 86 10.47 13.19 -28.01
C GLU A 86 10.05 13.93 -29.30
N MET A 87 8.87 14.56 -29.30
CA MET A 87 8.34 15.31 -30.43
C MET A 87 8.85 16.76 -30.51
N GLY A 88 9.57 17.24 -29.49
CA GLY A 88 10.15 18.59 -29.45
C GLY A 88 9.12 19.72 -29.45
N VAL A 89 7.96 19.51 -28.83
CA VAL A 89 6.86 20.49 -28.72
C VAL A 89 6.93 21.17 -27.34
N GLU A 90 6.73 22.49 -27.26
CA GLU A 90 6.86 23.28 -26.02
C GLU A 90 5.75 22.98 -24.99
N GLU A 91 6.10 23.06 -23.70
CA GLU A 91 5.30 22.64 -22.52
C GLU A 91 3.93 23.34 -22.36
N ASP A 92 3.72 24.47 -23.03
CA ASP A 92 2.53 25.34 -22.89
C ASP A 92 1.19 24.68 -23.28
N GLU A 93 1.19 23.56 -24.03
CA GLU A 93 -0.04 22.80 -24.36
C GLU A 93 -0.47 21.80 -23.27
N LEU A 94 0.39 21.47 -22.28
CA LEU A 94 0.06 20.50 -21.22
C LEU A 94 -0.79 21.08 -20.10
N GLU A 95 -0.53 22.33 -19.68
CA GLU A 95 -1.24 22.95 -18.55
C GLU A 95 -2.74 23.14 -18.83
N LEU A 96 -3.14 23.30 -20.10
CA LEU A 96 -4.54 23.50 -20.49
C LEU A 96 -5.39 22.21 -20.51
N GLU A 97 -4.77 21.04 -20.68
CA GLU A 97 -5.49 19.74 -20.60
C GLU A 97 -5.50 19.18 -19.17
N GLU A 98 -4.56 19.57 -18.29
CA GLU A 98 -4.56 19.16 -16.88
C GLU A 98 -5.74 19.72 -16.08
N GLU A 99 -6.21 20.95 -16.39
CA GLU A 99 -7.39 21.55 -15.73
C GLU A 99 -8.74 20.87 -16.11
N GLU A 100 -8.81 20.12 -17.21
CA GLU A 100 -10.05 19.43 -17.65
C GLU A 100 -10.17 17.98 -17.13
N GLU A 101 -9.09 17.35 -16.66
CA GLU A 101 -9.10 15.94 -16.18
C GLU A 101 -9.24 15.75 -14.65
N GLU A 102 -9.40 16.84 -13.89
CA GLU A 102 -9.56 16.78 -12.43
C GLU A 102 -10.91 16.18 -11.97
N ASP A 103 -11.89 16.02 -12.88
CA ASP A 103 -13.19 15.46 -12.54
C ASP A 103 -13.17 13.92 -12.45
N MET A 104 -12.69 13.42 -11.30
CA MET A 104 -12.96 12.06 -10.80
C MET A 104 -14.43 11.91 -10.29
N GLU A 105 -15.30 12.88 -10.56
CA GLU A 105 -16.71 12.90 -10.16
C GLU A 105 -17.58 11.98 -11.05
N GLY A 106 -17.44 10.67 -10.89
CA GLY A 106 -18.33 9.72 -11.60
C GLY A 106 -17.89 8.28 -11.59
N GLU A 107 -16.71 8.02 -11.03
CA GLU A 107 -16.13 6.69 -11.05
C GLU A 107 -16.71 5.76 -9.98
N GLU A 108 -16.87 4.49 -10.34
CA GLU A 108 -17.36 3.44 -9.44
C GLU A 108 -16.30 3.17 -8.35
N PHE A 109 -16.49 3.80 -7.18
CA PHE A 109 -15.67 3.56 -5.99
C PHE A 109 -16.01 2.20 -5.36
N SER A 110 -15.01 1.57 -4.76
CA SER A 110 -15.26 0.35 -3.99
C SER A 110 -16.11 0.69 -2.76
N VAL A 111 -17.06 -0.19 -2.41
CA VAL A 111 -17.89 -0.01 -1.21
C VAL A 111 -16.98 -0.09 0.02
N PRO A 112 -16.97 0.93 0.90
CA PRO A 112 -16.13 0.91 2.09
C PRO A 112 -16.42 -0.29 2.97
N GLU A 113 -15.36 -0.99 3.40
CA GLU A 113 -15.51 -2.05 4.39
C GLU A 113 -15.72 -1.41 5.77
N GLU A 114 -16.93 -1.57 6.32
CA GLU A 114 -17.27 -1.06 7.64
C GLU A 114 -17.17 -2.18 8.70
N GLY A 115 -16.25 -1.98 9.65
CA GLY A 115 -16.15 -2.82 10.85
C GLY A 115 -17.06 -2.32 11.99
N PRO A 116 -17.29 -3.15 13.02
CA PRO A 116 -17.94 -2.69 14.24
C PRO A 116 -17.15 -1.54 14.91
N PRO A 117 -17.83 -0.60 15.58
CA PRO A 117 -17.18 0.52 16.25
C PRO A 117 -16.30 0.06 17.42
N ILE A 118 -15.41 0.93 17.91
CA ILE A 118 -14.70 0.66 19.17
C ILE A 118 -15.69 0.51 20.33
N LEU A 119 -15.31 -0.25 21.36
CA LEU A 119 -16.19 -0.57 22.49
C LEU A 119 -17.43 -1.37 22.09
N HIS A 120 -17.33 -2.15 21.00
CA HIS A 120 -18.37 -3.10 20.61
C HIS A 120 -18.47 -4.25 21.63
N PRO A 121 -19.69 -4.68 22.02
CA PRO A 121 -19.85 -5.78 22.95
C PRO A 121 -19.51 -7.13 22.30
N ILE A 122 -18.84 -7.99 23.06
CA ILE A 122 -18.41 -9.32 22.59
C ILE A 122 -19.60 -10.28 22.35
N SER A 123 -20.80 -9.93 22.81
CA SER A 123 -22.04 -10.69 22.55
C SER A 123 -22.42 -10.71 21.08
N ASN A 124 -22.03 -9.69 20.33
CA ASN A 124 -22.30 -9.57 18.90
C ASN A 124 -21.22 -10.24 18.04
N ASP A 125 -20.13 -10.73 18.65
CA ASP A 125 -19.08 -11.42 17.92
C ASP A 125 -19.63 -12.67 17.24
N ARG A 126 -19.17 -12.91 16.01
CA ARG A 126 -19.53 -14.08 15.22
C ARG A 126 -18.27 -14.76 14.71
N SER A 127 -18.37 -16.08 14.53
CA SER A 127 -17.31 -16.83 13.85
C SER A 127 -17.92 -17.93 12.99
N ASP A 128 -17.33 -18.16 11.82
CA ASP A 128 -17.83 -19.17 10.88
C ASP A 128 -17.65 -20.61 11.42
N GLN A 129 -16.64 -20.80 12.27
CA GLN A 129 -16.24 -22.13 12.77
C GLN A 129 -16.85 -22.47 14.12
N TYR A 130 -17.24 -21.47 14.93
CA TYR A 130 -17.68 -21.65 16.31
C TYR A 130 -18.93 -20.81 16.61
N THR A 131 -19.97 -21.43 17.14
CA THR A 131 -21.27 -20.78 17.37
C THR A 131 -21.29 -19.82 18.56
N ILE A 132 -20.44 -20.06 19.57
CA ILE A 132 -20.35 -19.26 20.80
C ILE A 132 -18.90 -18.78 20.99
N PRO A 133 -18.52 -17.59 20.48
CA PRO A 133 -17.13 -17.14 20.49
C PRO A 133 -16.53 -16.96 21.89
N TRP A 134 -17.35 -16.64 22.88
CA TRP A 134 -16.93 -16.32 24.24
C TRP A 134 -17.71 -17.12 25.30
N VAL A 135 -17.01 -17.60 26.31
CA VAL A 135 -17.60 -18.37 27.42
C VAL A 135 -17.11 -17.81 28.75
N SER A 136 -18.06 -17.48 29.63
CA SER A 136 -17.78 -17.07 31.00
C SER A 136 -17.67 -18.27 31.94
N ARG A 137 -16.68 -18.24 32.85
CA ARG A 137 -16.43 -19.30 33.84
C ARG A 137 -15.96 -18.70 35.16
N PHE A 138 -16.47 -19.23 36.27
CA PHE A 138 -15.89 -18.97 37.59
C PHE A 138 -14.76 -19.95 37.88
N THR A 139 -13.70 -19.48 38.56
CA THR A 139 -12.58 -20.33 38.98
C THR A 139 -12.99 -21.41 40.00
N SER A 140 -14.00 -21.14 40.82
CA SER A 140 -14.57 -22.09 41.78
C SER A 140 -16.08 -22.01 41.82
N LYS A 141 -16.73 -23.18 41.95
CA LYS A 141 -18.17 -23.30 42.18
C LYS A 141 -18.55 -23.31 43.66
N TYR A 142 -17.59 -23.58 44.55
CA TYR A 142 -17.85 -23.92 45.95
C TYR A 142 -17.22 -22.95 46.96
N THR A 143 -16.29 -22.11 46.51
CA THR A 143 -15.65 -21.09 47.36
C THR A 143 -16.61 -19.92 47.61
N ASN A 144 -16.35 -19.16 48.69
CA ASN A 144 -17.06 -17.92 49.00
C ASN A 144 -17.18 -17.00 47.78
N ARG A 145 -18.34 -16.34 47.65
CA ARG A 145 -18.68 -15.45 46.54
C ARG A 145 -17.66 -14.30 46.34
N ASN A 146 -16.95 -13.93 47.40
CA ASN A 146 -16.01 -12.79 47.40
C ASN A 146 -14.59 -13.17 46.97
N GLU A 147 -14.25 -14.45 46.93
CA GLU A 147 -12.87 -14.92 46.64
C GLU A 147 -12.75 -15.58 45.26
N ARG A 148 -13.85 -15.64 44.51
CA ARG A 148 -13.88 -16.23 43.17
C ARG A 148 -13.57 -15.19 42.10
N ILE A 149 -12.91 -15.64 41.04
CA ILE A 149 -12.56 -14.83 39.87
C ILE A 149 -13.48 -15.26 38.73
N LEU A 150 -13.98 -14.28 37.97
CA LEU A 150 -14.69 -14.52 36.73
C LEU A 150 -13.69 -14.44 35.57
N VAL A 151 -13.69 -15.47 34.72
CA VAL A 151 -12.83 -15.59 33.55
C VAL A 151 -13.71 -15.69 32.31
N MET A 152 -13.49 -14.79 31.37
CA MET A 152 -14.00 -14.84 30.02
C MET A 152 -12.96 -15.52 29.12
N GLN A 153 -13.36 -16.59 28.45
CA GLN A 153 -12.50 -17.39 27.58
C GLN A 153 -12.94 -17.25 26.13
N SER A 154 -11.99 -16.99 25.22
CA SER A 154 -12.25 -17.08 23.78
C SER A 154 -12.18 -18.53 23.30
N ASN A 155 -13.18 -18.93 22.51
CA ASN A 155 -13.16 -20.20 21.77
C ASN A 155 -12.56 -20.04 20.36
N VAL A 156 -12.57 -18.82 19.81
CA VAL A 156 -11.96 -18.53 18.49
C VAL A 156 -10.44 -18.53 18.59
N TRP A 157 -9.90 -18.00 19.68
CA TRP A 157 -8.47 -17.99 19.98
C TRP A 157 -8.21 -18.73 21.29
N PRO A 158 -8.07 -20.07 21.26
CA PRO A 158 -7.76 -20.85 22.45
C PRO A 158 -6.47 -20.37 23.09
N GLY A 159 -6.57 -19.93 24.35
CA GLY A 159 -5.49 -19.29 25.09
C GLY A 159 -5.73 -17.83 25.42
N ALA A 160 -6.70 -17.17 24.78
CA ALA A 160 -7.13 -15.82 25.16
C ALA A 160 -8.09 -15.90 26.35
N TYR A 161 -7.68 -15.30 27.46
CA TYR A 161 -8.44 -15.20 28.68
C TYR A 161 -8.48 -13.75 29.15
N THR A 162 -9.66 -13.29 29.53
CA THR A 162 -9.83 -12.03 30.26
C THR A 162 -10.42 -12.36 31.61
N PHE A 163 -9.87 -11.82 32.69
CA PHE A 163 -10.36 -12.10 34.02
C PHE A 163 -10.61 -10.82 34.80
N THR A 164 -11.60 -10.89 35.69
CA THR A 164 -12.00 -9.79 36.56
C THR A 164 -12.01 -10.21 38.01
N PHE A 165 -11.38 -9.39 38.85
CA PHE A 165 -11.35 -9.53 40.30
C PHE A 165 -11.37 -8.15 40.94
N GLU A 166 -12.41 -7.90 41.75
CA GLU A 166 -12.67 -6.58 42.37
C GLU A 166 -12.71 -5.44 41.34
N LYS A 167 -11.65 -4.62 41.28
CA LYS A 167 -11.52 -3.47 40.37
C LYS A 167 -10.53 -3.74 39.21
N LEU A 168 -9.92 -4.91 39.18
CA LEU A 168 -8.94 -5.30 38.19
C LEU A 168 -9.64 -6.10 37.09
N CYS A 169 -9.41 -5.71 35.85
CA CYS A 169 -9.88 -6.42 34.67
C CYS A 169 -8.72 -6.45 33.68
N GLU A 170 -8.18 -7.63 33.42
CA GLU A 170 -6.98 -7.80 32.61
C GLU A 170 -7.16 -8.94 31.61
N SER A 171 -6.49 -8.81 30.46
CA SER A 171 -6.49 -9.78 29.38
C SER A 171 -5.10 -10.38 29.19
N ILE A 172 -5.03 -11.70 29.04
CA ILE A 172 -3.79 -12.42 28.79
C ILE A 172 -4.01 -13.45 27.68
N TYR A 173 -3.00 -13.63 26.83
CA TYR A 173 -2.94 -14.73 25.88
C TYR A 173 -1.86 -15.72 26.29
N VAL A 174 -2.25 -16.98 26.50
CA VAL A 174 -1.33 -18.09 26.74
C VAL A 174 -1.75 -19.27 25.87
N GLY A 175 -1.02 -19.49 24.78
CA GLY A 175 -1.35 -20.54 23.82
C GLY A 175 -0.37 -20.62 22.67
N TRP A 176 -0.74 -21.39 21.65
CA TRP A 176 0.12 -21.70 20.50
C TRP A 176 0.08 -20.66 19.38
N GLY A 177 -0.74 -19.62 19.50
CA GLY A 177 -0.97 -18.65 18.42
C GLY A 177 -1.85 -19.20 17.28
N HIS A 178 -2.58 -20.29 17.51
CA HIS A 178 -3.42 -20.92 16.48
C HIS A 178 -4.88 -20.53 16.65
N LYS A 179 -5.47 -19.96 15.59
CA LYS A 179 -6.93 -19.76 15.51
C LYS A 179 -7.61 -21.12 15.51
N TYR A 180 -8.72 -21.24 16.22
CA TYR A 180 -9.50 -22.48 16.23
C TYR A 180 -10.11 -22.74 14.85
N VAL A 181 -9.90 -23.95 14.33
CA VAL A 181 -10.46 -24.42 13.05
C VAL A 181 -10.97 -25.84 13.22
N ALA A 182 -12.26 -26.07 12.96
CA ALA A 182 -12.92 -27.33 13.30
C ALA A 182 -12.54 -28.51 12.40
N ARG A 183 -12.28 -28.27 11.10
CA ARG A 183 -12.13 -29.34 10.09
C ARG A 183 -10.77 -29.41 9.39
N ASN A 184 -9.83 -28.50 9.72
CA ASN A 184 -8.49 -28.27 9.14
C ASN A 184 -8.39 -26.95 8.36
N MET A 185 -7.20 -26.35 8.39
CA MET A 185 -6.84 -25.18 7.59
C MET A 185 -6.90 -25.54 6.10
N LEU A 186 -7.60 -24.73 5.31
CA LEU A 186 -7.56 -24.83 3.86
C LEU A 186 -6.19 -24.32 3.40
N PHE A 187 -5.37 -25.21 2.83
CA PHE A 187 -4.19 -24.77 2.10
C PHE A 187 -4.66 -24.02 0.85
N LYS A 188 -4.18 -22.79 0.65
CA LYS A 188 -4.40 -22.09 -0.60
C LYS A 188 -3.82 -22.95 -1.73
N HIS A 189 -4.59 -23.13 -2.79
CA HIS A 189 -4.09 -23.81 -3.99
C HIS A 189 -2.93 -23.03 -4.60
N LEU A 190 -2.14 -23.69 -5.45
CA LEU A 190 -1.09 -23.02 -6.21
C LEU A 190 -1.68 -21.81 -6.95
N PRO A 191 -0.96 -20.67 -7.00
CA PRO A 191 -1.43 -19.53 -7.76
C PRO A 191 -1.66 -19.95 -9.23
N PRO A 192 -2.59 -19.29 -9.93
CA PRO A 192 -2.78 -19.54 -11.35
C PRO A 192 -1.45 -19.28 -12.08
N VAL A 193 -1.15 -20.12 -13.07
CA VAL A 193 0.01 -19.92 -13.94
C VAL A 193 -0.24 -18.64 -14.74
N MET A 194 0.76 -17.75 -14.78
CA MET A 194 0.70 -16.55 -15.58
C MET A 194 0.71 -16.92 -17.07
N GLY A 195 -0.13 -16.24 -17.86
CA GLY A 195 -0.06 -16.35 -19.31
C GLY A 195 1.22 -15.73 -19.86
N GLU A 196 1.67 -16.23 -21.00
CA GLU A 196 2.69 -15.56 -21.81
C GLU A 196 2.08 -14.33 -22.50
N TYR A 197 2.93 -13.42 -22.96
CA TYR A 197 2.48 -12.26 -23.74
C TYR A 197 1.72 -12.75 -24.99
N PRO A 198 0.51 -12.24 -25.27
CA PRO A 198 -0.25 -12.70 -26.42
C PRO A 198 0.42 -12.19 -27.69
N HIS A 199 1.11 -13.09 -28.41
CA HIS A 199 1.72 -12.72 -29.68
C HIS A 199 0.67 -12.54 -30.78
N GLY A 200 0.55 -11.32 -31.28
CA GLY A 200 -0.30 -10.98 -32.43
C GLY A 200 0.44 -11.16 -33.76
N ASN A 201 -0.28 -11.02 -34.88
CA ASN A 201 0.38 -10.96 -36.19
C ASN A 201 1.28 -9.71 -36.33
N GLU A 202 1.00 -8.66 -35.54
CA GLU A 202 1.77 -7.42 -35.52
C GLU A 202 3.19 -7.61 -34.96
N ASP A 203 3.37 -8.56 -34.03
CA ASP A 203 4.68 -8.89 -33.45
C ASP A 203 5.62 -9.58 -34.45
N PHE A 204 5.07 -10.12 -35.53
CA PHE A 204 5.80 -10.89 -36.55
C PHE A 204 5.86 -10.17 -37.90
N ILE A 205 5.82 -8.84 -37.89
CA ILE A 205 5.99 -8.05 -39.12
C ILE A 205 7.48 -7.96 -39.45
N GLU A 206 7.90 -8.73 -40.46
CA GLU A 206 9.17 -8.51 -41.14
C GLU A 206 9.08 -7.20 -41.91
N THR A 207 9.86 -6.19 -41.51
CA THR A 207 9.95 -4.93 -42.26
C THR A 207 10.65 -5.24 -43.58
N THR A 208 10.10 -4.77 -44.70
CA THR A 208 10.78 -4.88 -45.99
C THR A 208 12.08 -4.10 -45.96
N ASP A 209 13.16 -4.70 -46.45
CA ASP A 209 14.45 -4.02 -46.59
C ASP A 209 14.27 -2.68 -47.34
N PRO A 210 14.88 -1.59 -46.86
CA PRO A 210 14.76 -0.30 -47.50
C PRO A 210 15.31 -0.36 -48.92
N THR A 211 14.71 0.41 -49.81
CA THR A 211 15.24 0.51 -51.18
C THR A 211 16.54 1.32 -51.19
N PRO A 212 17.45 1.09 -52.16
CA PRO A 212 18.70 1.85 -52.24
C PRO A 212 18.49 3.38 -52.33
N GLU A 213 17.37 3.82 -52.92
CA GLU A 213 17.02 5.25 -53.01
C GLU A 213 16.65 5.84 -51.65
N GLU A 214 15.92 5.09 -50.82
CA GLU A 214 15.57 5.49 -49.45
C GLU A 214 16.79 5.49 -48.53
N GLU A 215 17.71 4.54 -48.69
CA GLU A 215 19.00 4.53 -47.97
C GLU A 215 19.86 5.75 -48.32
N GLU A 216 19.91 6.14 -49.60
CA GLU A 216 20.63 7.35 -50.03
C GLU A 216 19.96 8.62 -49.49
N ALA A 217 18.63 8.68 -49.50
CA ALA A 217 17.88 9.80 -48.92
C ALA A 217 18.11 9.92 -47.40
N TYR A 218 18.13 8.79 -46.68
CA TYR A 218 18.45 8.73 -45.25
C TYR A 218 19.91 9.11 -44.97
N ARG A 219 20.86 8.65 -45.79
CA ARG A 219 22.26 9.06 -45.69
C ARG A 219 22.43 10.58 -45.88
N LEU A 220 21.71 11.15 -46.85
CA LEU A 220 21.68 12.60 -47.08
C LEU A 220 21.00 13.37 -45.94
N SER A 221 19.95 12.83 -45.32
CA SER A 221 19.28 13.46 -44.18
C SER A 221 20.17 13.47 -42.93
N LEU A 222 20.92 12.38 -42.67
CA LEU A 222 21.93 12.31 -41.62
C LEU A 222 23.06 13.31 -41.86
N LEU A 223 23.60 13.39 -43.08
CA LEU A 223 24.61 14.39 -43.46
C LEU A 223 24.09 15.82 -43.30
N LYS A 224 22.80 16.06 -43.57
CA LYS A 224 22.16 17.37 -43.37
C LYS A 224 21.97 17.69 -41.89
N LYS A 225 21.63 16.71 -41.05
CA LYS A 225 21.54 16.87 -39.59
C LYS A 225 22.92 17.12 -38.99
N GLN A 226 23.95 16.37 -39.40
CA GLN A 226 25.33 16.64 -39.01
C GLN A 226 25.82 18.01 -39.47
N LYS A 227 25.55 18.40 -40.72
CA LYS A 227 25.88 19.75 -41.18
C LYS A 227 25.11 20.85 -40.45
N LYS A 228 23.86 20.64 -40.04
CA LYS A 228 23.15 21.61 -39.19
C LYS A 228 23.79 21.75 -37.80
N VAL A 229 24.38 20.68 -37.28
CA VAL A 229 25.16 20.71 -36.03
C VAL A 229 26.53 21.38 -36.26
N ASP A 230 27.15 21.22 -37.44
CA ASP A 230 28.49 21.74 -37.78
C ASP A 230 28.47 23.19 -38.31
N ASP A 231 27.38 23.63 -38.96
CA ASP A 231 27.18 24.98 -39.55
C ASP A 231 26.68 26.02 -38.52
N GLY A 232 26.71 25.71 -37.22
CA GLY A 232 26.66 26.71 -36.15
C GLY A 232 25.44 27.64 -36.14
N GLU A 233 24.25 27.17 -36.52
CA GLU A 233 23.02 27.83 -36.06
C GLU A 233 22.86 27.50 -34.57
N GLN A 234 23.39 28.40 -33.74
CA GLN A 234 23.17 28.46 -32.29
C GLN A 234 21.71 28.19 -31.93
N LEU A 235 21.49 27.10 -31.19
CA LEU A 235 20.61 27.12 -30.04
C LEU A 235 21.43 26.60 -28.86
N ASP A 236 21.68 27.50 -27.91
CA ASP A 236 22.08 27.21 -26.54
C ASP A 236 21.10 26.15 -25.96
N GLU A 237 21.38 25.23 -25.05
CA GLU A 237 22.38 25.09 -23.98
C GLU A 237 22.23 23.63 -23.45
N TYR A 238 23.30 23.05 -22.90
CA TYR A 238 23.39 21.78 -22.12
C TYR A 238 23.19 20.43 -22.83
N ASP A 239 24.31 19.74 -23.09
CA ASP A 239 24.56 18.44 -22.44
C ASP A 239 26.08 18.18 -22.44
N ASP A 240 26.70 18.52 -21.31
CA ASP A 240 28.04 18.09 -20.94
C ASP A 240 27.89 16.76 -20.16
N GLU A 241 28.86 15.87 -20.36
CA GLU A 241 29.17 14.74 -19.47
C GLU A 241 28.46 13.39 -19.70
N TYR A 242 28.98 12.60 -20.65
CA TYR A 242 29.44 11.24 -20.32
C TYR A 242 30.66 10.87 -21.16
N SER A 243 31.84 11.30 -20.69
CA SER A 243 33.11 10.70 -21.09
C SER A 243 33.32 9.38 -20.36
N ALA A 244 33.37 8.27 -21.09
CA ALA A 244 33.98 7.04 -20.60
C ALA A 244 34.97 6.53 -21.65
N ASP A 245 36.22 6.91 -21.41
CA ASP A 245 37.44 6.43 -22.04
C ASP A 245 37.65 4.92 -21.77
N THR A 246 38.64 4.34 -22.48
CA THR A 246 39.25 2.99 -22.38
C THR A 246 38.75 1.91 -23.36
N ASN A 247 39.49 1.72 -24.47
CA ASN A 247 40.66 0.82 -24.42
C ASN A 247 41.38 0.76 -25.77
N THR A 248 42.62 1.23 -25.75
CA THR A 248 43.71 0.81 -26.62
C THR A 248 43.92 -0.71 -26.52
N THR A 249 44.10 -1.37 -27.66
CA THR A 249 44.84 -2.64 -27.70
C THR A 249 45.70 -2.64 -28.96
N ASP A 250 46.98 -2.29 -28.76
CA ASP A 250 48.07 -2.81 -29.55
C ASP A 250 48.11 -4.34 -29.42
N GLN A 251 48.24 -5.07 -30.52
CA GLN A 251 49.26 -6.13 -30.67
C GLN A 251 49.30 -6.69 -32.10
N ASP A 252 50.39 -6.34 -32.78
CA ASP A 252 51.37 -7.22 -33.45
C ASP A 252 50.94 -8.20 -34.54
N GLU A 253 51.43 -7.88 -35.74
CA GLU A 253 52.24 -8.71 -36.66
C GLU A 253 52.33 -10.24 -36.41
N GLU A 254 51.76 -11.01 -37.34
CA GLU A 254 52.38 -12.23 -37.88
C GLU A 254 52.09 -12.31 -39.40
N GLU A 255 53.05 -11.86 -40.22
CA GLU A 255 53.68 -12.55 -41.39
C GLU A 255 54.53 -11.58 -42.24
#